data_AF-A0A933G891-F1
#
_entry.id   AF-A0A933G891-F1
#
_cell.length_a   1.000
_cell.length_b   1.000
_cell.length_c   1.000
_cell.angle_alpha   90.00
_cell.angle_beta   90.00
_cell.angle_gamma   90.00
#
_symmetry.space_group_name_H-M   'P 1'
#
loop_
_entity.id
_entity.type
_entity.pdbx_description
1 polymer ?
#
loop_
_entity_poly.entity_id
_entity_poly.type
_entity_poly.pdbx_seq_one_letter_code
_entity_poly.pdbx_strand_id
1 'polypeptide(L)'
;MKRTNRLHRINTWSLTTACLFVTGAWAWGATPLGTAFTYQGKLELDGAPVNNTSPGCELRFSLWDDPSAGTQLGSTQTLTNVSVTKGLFTVELNGGGQFGPDALNGEARWLEISVACPSGGALAPLAPRQPLTAAPYALQTRGIFVDGAGNVGIGTTSP
;
A
#
# COMPACT_ATOMS: atom_id res chain seq x y z
N MET A 1 58.26 59.94 43.33
CA MET A 1 58.37 58.73 44.18
C MET A 1 58.28 57.50 43.28
N LYS A 2 59.34 56.69 43.25
CA LYS A 2 59.51 55.30 42.76
C LYS A 2 58.99 54.88 41.35
N ARG A 3 59.97 54.59 40.47
CA ARG A 3 59.89 53.75 39.26
C ARG A 3 59.39 52.34 39.59
N THR A 4 58.75 51.66 38.62
CA THR A 4 59.28 50.41 38.01
C THR A 4 58.43 49.89 36.85
N ASN A 5 59.10 49.60 35.72
CA ASN A 5 58.62 48.89 34.54
C ASN A 5 58.14 47.46 34.89
N ARG A 6 57.04 47.01 34.28
CA ARG A 6 56.63 45.59 34.29
C ARG A 6 56.63 45.05 32.86
N LEU A 7 57.46 44.04 32.64
CA LEU A 7 57.66 43.28 31.41
C LEU A 7 56.37 42.56 30.99
N HIS A 8 56.01 42.62 29.71
CA HIS A 8 54.98 41.74 29.12
C HIS A 8 55.66 40.60 28.36
N ARG A 9 55.42 39.36 28.83
CA ARG A 9 55.86 38.12 28.19
C ARG A 9 54.83 37.68 27.16
N ILE A 10 55.29 37.36 25.96
CA ILE A 10 54.53 36.78 24.85
C ILE A 10 54.27 35.30 25.17
N ASN A 11 53.03 34.82 25.01
CA ASN A 11 52.71 33.40 25.06
C ASN A 11 51.88 33.02 23.83
N THR A 12 52.51 32.37 22.86
CA THR A 12 51.89 31.76 21.69
C THR A 12 51.21 30.44 22.09
N TRP A 13 49.90 30.33 21.88
CA TRP A 13 49.16 29.08 22.03
C TRP A 13 48.75 28.57 20.64
N SER A 14 49.31 27.43 20.24
CA SER A 14 48.87 26.66 19.08
C SER A 14 47.58 25.92 19.44
N LEU A 15 46.50 26.18 18.73
CA LEU A 15 45.26 25.40 18.80
C LEU A 15 45.26 24.36 17.68
N THR A 16 45.46 23.09 18.03
CA THR A 16 45.14 21.95 17.16
C THR A 16 43.66 21.62 17.33
N THR A 17 42.86 21.95 16.32
CA THR A 17 41.44 21.56 16.25
C THR A 17 41.34 20.10 15.80
N ALA A 18 40.84 19.23 16.67
CA ALA A 18 40.40 17.88 16.28
C ALA A 18 38.97 17.97 15.75
N CYS A 19 38.76 17.66 14.47
CA CYS A 19 37.44 17.59 13.85
C CYS A 19 36.83 16.20 14.14
N LEU A 20 35.79 16.14 14.96
CA LEU A 20 35.04 14.91 15.24
C LEU A 20 34.02 14.68 14.11
N PHE A 21 34.31 13.74 13.21
CA PHE A 21 33.35 13.32 12.19
C PHE A 21 32.27 12.45 12.83
N VAL A 22 31.08 13.02 13.04
CA VAL A 22 29.87 12.23 13.35
C VAL A 22 29.46 11.53 12.05
N THR A 23 29.79 10.26 11.91
CA THR A 23 29.23 9.40 10.87
C THR A 23 27.81 9.04 11.28
N GLY A 24 26.84 9.90 10.97
CA GLY A 24 25.44 9.51 10.97
C GLY A 24 25.25 8.44 9.91
N ALA A 25 25.09 7.19 10.31
CA ALA A 25 24.67 6.14 9.41
C ALA A 25 23.24 6.48 8.97
N TRP A 26 23.09 6.98 7.75
CA TRP A 26 21.80 7.05 7.09
C TRP A 26 21.38 5.59 6.87
N ALA A 27 20.65 5.02 7.83
CA ALA A 27 19.95 3.77 7.60
C ALA A 27 18.81 4.10 6.64
N TRP A 28 19.03 3.84 5.36
CA TRP A 28 17.96 3.81 4.37
C TRP A 28 17.12 2.58 4.71
N GLY A 29 16.11 2.76 5.57
CA GLY A 29 15.13 1.72 5.83
C GLY A 29 14.39 1.42 4.54
N ALA A 30 14.33 0.14 4.13
CA ALA A 30 13.45 -0.27 3.07
C ALA A 30 12.00 -0.02 3.50
N THR A 31 11.22 0.71 2.71
CA THR A 31 9.77 0.81 2.91
C THR A 31 9.16 -0.54 2.53
N PRO A 32 8.44 -1.23 3.44
CA PRO A 32 7.71 -2.43 3.08
C PRO A 32 6.81 -2.16 1.86
N LEU A 33 6.76 -3.10 0.92
CA LEU A 33 5.76 -3.05 -0.14
C LEU A 33 4.37 -3.14 0.50
N GLY A 34 3.49 -2.21 0.15
CA GLY A 34 2.11 -2.25 0.61
C GLY A 34 1.35 -3.43 0.00
N THR A 35 0.18 -3.72 0.55
CA THR A 35 -0.74 -4.77 0.08
C THR A 35 -1.63 -4.32 -1.09
N ALA A 36 -1.24 -3.24 -1.75
CA ALA A 36 -1.93 -2.68 -2.89
C ALA A 36 -1.72 -3.53 -4.14
N PHE A 37 -2.74 -3.62 -4.99
CA PHE A 37 -2.61 -4.34 -6.26
C PHE A 37 -3.47 -3.73 -7.35
N THR A 38 -3.03 -3.88 -8.59
CA THR A 38 -3.79 -3.44 -9.76
C THR A 38 -4.89 -4.44 -10.08
N TYR A 39 -6.10 -3.93 -10.29
CA TYR A 39 -7.23 -4.70 -10.79
C TYR A 39 -7.71 -4.11 -12.12
N GLN A 40 -7.88 -4.98 -13.11
CA GLN A 40 -8.39 -4.63 -14.44
C GLN A 40 -9.65 -5.41 -14.73
N GLY A 41 -10.66 -4.74 -15.29
CA GLY A 41 -11.94 -5.36 -15.60
C GLY A 41 -12.54 -4.82 -16.89
N LYS A 42 -13.53 -5.57 -17.41
CA LYS A 42 -14.36 -5.18 -18.56
C LYS A 42 -15.82 -5.09 -18.11
N LEU A 43 -16.46 -3.97 -18.40
CA LEU A 43 -17.88 -3.72 -18.15
C LEU A 43 -18.65 -3.75 -19.46
N GLU A 44 -19.73 -4.52 -19.47
CA GLU A 44 -20.70 -4.59 -20.53
C GLU A 44 -22.10 -4.38 -19.95
N LEU A 45 -22.95 -3.70 -20.71
CA LEU A 45 -24.38 -3.52 -20.44
C LEU A 45 -25.13 -4.00 -21.68
N ASP A 46 -26.03 -4.97 -21.51
CA ASP A 46 -26.81 -5.58 -22.60
C ASP A 46 -25.95 -6.07 -23.79
N GLY A 47 -24.77 -6.62 -23.47
CA GLY A 47 -23.80 -7.12 -24.46
C GLY A 47 -22.99 -6.04 -25.19
N ALA A 48 -23.18 -4.76 -24.85
CA ALA A 48 -22.39 -3.66 -25.38
C ALA A 48 -21.38 -3.14 -24.34
N PRO A 49 -20.14 -2.81 -24.73
CA PRO A 49 -19.15 -2.27 -23.81
C PRO A 49 -19.59 -0.89 -23.28
N VAL A 50 -19.47 -0.71 -21.96
CA VAL A 50 -19.66 0.61 -21.34
C VAL A 50 -18.55 1.56 -21.81
N ASN A 51 -18.90 2.80 -22.18
CA ASN A 51 -17.95 3.75 -22.75
C ASN A 51 -18.18 5.17 -22.27
N ASN A 52 -17.09 5.88 -21.93
CA ASN A 52 -17.03 7.33 -21.79
C ASN A 52 -18.21 7.95 -21.03
N THR A 53 -18.59 7.33 -19.91
CA THR A 53 -19.61 7.90 -19.02
C THR A 53 -19.06 9.15 -18.37
N SER A 54 -19.87 10.21 -18.27
CA SER A 54 -19.53 11.44 -17.54
C SER A 54 -20.50 11.57 -16.37
N PRO A 55 -20.01 11.72 -15.12
CA PRO A 55 -18.61 11.99 -14.72
C PRO A 55 -17.68 10.76 -14.64
N GLY A 56 -18.15 9.57 -15.01
CA GLY A 56 -17.43 8.29 -14.96
C GLY A 56 -18.33 7.22 -14.34
N CYS A 57 -17.77 6.09 -13.92
CA CYS A 57 -18.48 5.08 -13.13
C CYS A 57 -18.10 5.13 -11.65
N GLU A 58 -19.02 4.76 -10.77
CA GLU A 58 -18.71 4.39 -9.39
C GLU A 58 -18.50 2.88 -9.33
N LEU A 59 -17.36 2.46 -8.78
CA LEU A 59 -17.03 1.06 -8.53
C LEU A 59 -16.80 0.87 -7.03
N ARG A 60 -17.48 -0.11 -6.45
CA ARG A 60 -17.27 -0.53 -5.05
C ARG A 60 -16.71 -1.94 -5.02
N PHE A 61 -15.66 -2.13 -4.25
CA PHE A 61 -14.98 -3.41 -4.07
C PHE A 61 -14.98 -3.80 -2.61
N SER A 62 -15.48 -4.99 -2.30
CA SER A 62 -15.35 -5.63 -0.99
C SER A 62 -14.69 -7.00 -1.15
N LEU A 63 -13.87 -7.37 -0.15
CA LEU A 63 -13.16 -8.64 -0.12
C LEU A 63 -13.87 -9.61 0.81
N TRP A 64 -13.99 -10.87 0.39
CA TRP A 64 -14.74 -11.91 1.11
C TRP A 64 -13.95 -13.22 1.20
N ASP A 65 -14.25 -14.00 2.23
CA ASP A 65 -13.69 -15.34 2.51
C ASP A 65 -14.52 -16.50 1.93
N ASP A 66 -15.63 -16.20 1.24
CA ASP A 66 -16.49 -17.18 0.57
C ASP A 66 -17.05 -16.62 -0.76
N PRO A 67 -17.25 -17.48 -1.79
CA PRO A 67 -17.78 -17.06 -3.10
C PRO A 67 -19.19 -16.47 -3.08
N SER A 68 -20.00 -16.73 -2.04
CA SER A 68 -21.42 -16.34 -2.00
C SER A 68 -21.94 -15.93 -0.63
N ALA A 69 -21.30 -16.39 0.45
CA ALA A 69 -21.66 -16.13 1.83
C ALA A 69 -20.46 -15.51 2.57
N GLY A 70 -20.15 -16.02 3.77
CA GLY A 70 -18.93 -15.69 4.48
C GLY A 70 -18.92 -14.30 5.13
N THR A 71 -17.72 -13.87 5.50
CA THR A 71 -17.43 -12.62 6.18
C THR A 71 -16.62 -11.69 5.26
N GLN A 72 -16.98 -10.40 5.26
CA GLN A 72 -16.19 -9.39 4.58
C GLN A 72 -14.88 -9.14 5.35
N LEU A 73 -13.75 -9.12 4.64
CA LEU A 73 -12.46 -8.71 5.19
C LEU A 73 -12.25 -7.20 4.96
N GLY A 74 -12.03 -6.49 6.05
CA GLY A 74 -11.83 -5.04 6.02
C GLY A 74 -13.09 -4.26 5.60
N SER A 75 -12.84 -3.13 4.95
CA SER A 75 -13.83 -2.15 4.50
C SER A 75 -13.99 -2.16 2.98
N THR A 76 -15.15 -1.72 2.51
CA THR A 76 -15.42 -1.54 1.08
C THR A 76 -14.61 -0.36 0.54
N GLN A 77 -13.83 -0.58 -0.52
CA GLN A 77 -13.17 0.49 -1.27
C GLN A 77 -14.13 1.06 -2.31
N THR A 78 -14.49 2.34 -2.16
CA THR A 78 -15.34 3.06 -3.12
C THR A 78 -14.48 3.95 -4.01
N LEU A 79 -14.59 3.76 -5.32
CA LEU A 79 -13.91 4.54 -6.34
C LEU A 79 -14.97 5.26 -7.17
N THR A 80 -15.00 6.58 -7.10
CA THR A 80 -15.93 7.42 -7.88
C THR A 80 -15.25 7.92 -9.15
N ASN A 81 -16.05 8.26 -10.17
CA ASN A 81 -15.58 8.84 -11.43
C ASN A 81 -14.49 8.00 -12.15
N VAL A 82 -14.57 6.66 -12.05
CA VAL A 82 -13.66 5.75 -12.75
C VAL A 82 -13.92 5.86 -14.26
N SER A 83 -12.86 6.15 -15.00
CA SER A 83 -12.91 6.21 -16.46
C SER A 83 -13.01 4.81 -17.05
N VAL A 84 -13.96 4.62 -17.97
CA VAL A 84 -14.19 3.34 -18.66
C VAL A 84 -14.15 3.57 -20.17
N THR A 85 -13.22 2.91 -20.84
CA THR A 85 -12.99 3.05 -22.28
C THR A 85 -13.04 1.69 -22.96
N LYS A 86 -13.94 1.52 -23.91
CA LYS A 86 -14.23 0.24 -24.59
C LYS A 86 -14.56 -0.88 -23.60
N GLY A 87 -15.30 -0.53 -22.54
CA GLY A 87 -15.63 -1.42 -21.43
C GLY A 87 -14.48 -1.60 -20.43
N LEU A 88 -13.25 -1.24 -20.77
CA LEU A 88 -12.08 -1.52 -19.94
C LEU A 88 -11.86 -0.43 -18.89
N PHE A 89 -11.49 -0.86 -17.69
CA PHE A 89 -11.00 0.00 -16.62
C PHE A 89 -9.79 -0.62 -15.93
N THR A 90 -9.03 0.22 -15.24
CA THR A 90 -7.89 -0.18 -14.40
C THR A 90 -7.93 0.66 -13.14
N VAL A 91 -7.83 0.00 -11.98
CA VAL A 91 -7.85 0.64 -10.67
C VAL A 91 -6.80 0.01 -9.77
N GLU A 92 -6.33 0.77 -8.79
CA GLU A 92 -5.54 0.23 -7.69
C GLU A 92 -6.48 -0.11 -6.53
N LEU A 93 -6.40 -1.34 -6.04
CA LEU A 93 -7.12 -1.81 -4.86
C LEU A 93 -6.19 -1.92 -3.66
N ASN A 94 -6.75 -1.72 -2.47
CA ASN A 94 -6.09 -1.80 -1.18
C ASN A 94 -4.93 -0.83 -0.96
N GLY A 95 -4.77 0.21 -1.79
CA GLY A 95 -3.71 1.24 -1.67
C GLY A 95 -3.74 2.02 -0.35
N GLY A 96 -4.91 2.09 0.28
CA GLY A 96 -5.10 2.68 1.61
C GLY A 96 -5.25 1.64 2.73
N GLY A 97 -4.97 0.35 2.47
CA GLY A 97 -5.17 -0.73 3.43
C GLY A 97 -6.64 -1.05 3.70
N GLN A 98 -7.55 -0.77 2.76
CA GLN A 98 -9.00 -0.95 2.92
C GLN A 98 -9.37 -2.38 3.32
N PHE A 99 -8.69 -3.39 2.79
CA PHE A 99 -8.94 -4.79 3.11
C PHE A 99 -8.24 -5.25 4.40
N GLY A 100 -7.37 -4.41 4.97
CA GLY A 100 -6.56 -4.72 6.13
C GLY A 100 -5.22 -5.39 5.76
N PRO A 101 -4.30 -5.48 6.75
CA PRO A 101 -2.94 -5.97 6.54
C PRO A 101 -2.87 -7.48 6.24
N ASP A 102 -3.77 -8.27 6.81
CA ASP A 102 -3.73 -9.74 6.76
C ASP A 102 -4.75 -10.35 5.80
N ALA A 103 -5.48 -9.52 5.04
CA ALA A 103 -6.52 -10.00 4.13
C ALA A 103 -5.98 -10.88 3.01
N LEU A 104 -4.74 -10.64 2.56
CA LEU A 104 -4.10 -11.36 1.45
C LEU A 104 -3.01 -12.33 1.99
N ASN A 105 -3.38 -13.14 2.97
CA ASN A 105 -2.51 -14.10 3.67
C ASN A 105 -2.34 -15.46 2.95
N GLY A 106 -2.75 -15.57 1.69
CA GLY A 106 -2.66 -16.81 0.90
C GLY A 106 -3.86 -17.75 1.00
N GLU A 107 -4.88 -17.40 1.79
CA GLU A 107 -6.18 -18.07 1.74
C GLU A 107 -6.97 -17.65 0.49
N ALA A 108 -8.01 -18.43 0.16
CA ALA A 108 -8.91 -18.08 -0.92
C ALA A 108 -9.68 -16.80 -0.58
N ARG A 109 -9.77 -15.89 -1.56
CA ARG A 109 -10.47 -14.61 -1.45
C ARG A 109 -11.30 -14.34 -2.69
N TRP A 110 -12.41 -13.63 -2.48
CA TRP A 110 -13.33 -13.24 -3.55
C TRP A 110 -13.60 -11.74 -3.50
N LEU A 111 -13.56 -11.08 -4.66
CA LEU A 111 -14.01 -9.71 -4.83
C LEU A 111 -15.49 -9.68 -5.19
N GLU A 112 -16.27 -9.02 -4.36
CA GLU A 112 -17.58 -8.53 -4.74
C GLU A 112 -17.42 -7.13 -5.33
N ILE A 113 -18.05 -6.91 -6.48
CA ILE A 113 -17.93 -5.68 -7.25
C ILE A 113 -19.33 -5.14 -7.47
N SER A 114 -19.55 -3.88 -7.13
CA SER A 114 -20.80 -3.20 -7.44
C SER A 114 -20.52 -1.96 -8.28
N VAL A 115 -21.37 -1.72 -9.29
CA VAL A 115 -21.12 -0.74 -10.34
C VAL A 115 -22.32 0.18 -10.48
N ALA A 116 -22.06 1.48 -10.60
CA ALA A 116 -23.02 2.46 -11.11
C ALA A 116 -22.37 3.27 -12.22
N CYS A 117 -22.95 3.26 -13.41
CA CYS A 117 -22.47 4.01 -14.57
C CYS A 117 -23.65 4.83 -15.14
N PRO A 118 -23.67 6.17 -14.99
CA PRO A 118 -22.63 7.01 -14.40
C PRO A 118 -22.56 6.96 -12.86
N SER A 119 -21.50 7.52 -12.28
CA SER A 119 -21.28 7.69 -10.84
C SER A 119 -22.47 8.40 -10.18
N GLY A 120 -22.92 7.94 -9.02
CA GLY A 120 -24.13 8.43 -8.34
C GLY A 120 -25.44 7.81 -8.84
N GLY A 121 -25.41 6.94 -9.85
CA GLY A 121 -26.54 6.13 -10.27
C GLY A 121 -26.89 4.99 -9.31
N ALA A 122 -27.86 4.16 -9.71
CA ALA A 122 -28.20 2.96 -8.96
C ALA A 122 -27.05 1.95 -9.00
N LEU A 123 -26.62 1.50 -7.83
CA LEU A 123 -25.53 0.55 -7.69
C LEU A 123 -26.03 -0.88 -7.91
N ALA A 124 -25.41 -1.61 -8.84
CA ALA A 124 -25.74 -3.00 -9.14
C ALA A 124 -24.55 -3.93 -8.84
N PRO A 125 -24.73 -5.00 -8.04
CA PRO A 125 -23.67 -5.99 -7.82
C PRO A 125 -23.45 -6.85 -9.07
N LEU A 126 -22.19 -7.12 -9.39
CA LEU A 126 -21.77 -8.07 -10.41
C LEU A 126 -21.62 -9.44 -9.75
N ALA A 127 -22.63 -10.30 -9.95
CA ALA A 127 -22.62 -11.68 -9.47
C ALA A 127 -22.18 -12.65 -10.59
N PRO A 128 -21.45 -13.74 -10.26
CA PRO A 128 -20.95 -14.10 -8.93
C PRO A 128 -19.69 -13.30 -8.54
N ARG A 129 -19.30 -13.37 -7.25
CA ARG A 129 -18.04 -12.80 -6.78
C ARG A 129 -16.86 -13.40 -7.53
N GLN A 130 -15.86 -12.58 -7.80
CA GLN A 130 -14.71 -12.98 -8.59
C GLN A 130 -13.58 -13.52 -7.70
N PRO A 131 -13.08 -14.73 -7.94
CA PRO A 131 -11.96 -15.26 -7.16
C PRO A 131 -10.69 -14.45 -7.43
N LEU A 132 -9.97 -14.09 -6.37
CA LEU A 132 -8.59 -13.61 -6.47
C LEU A 132 -7.65 -14.81 -6.56
N THR A 133 -7.12 -15.03 -7.75
CA THR A 133 -6.14 -16.10 -7.99
C THR A 133 -4.72 -15.60 -7.76
N ALA A 134 -3.84 -16.51 -7.38
CA ALA A 134 -2.43 -16.18 -7.19
C ALA A 134 -1.80 -15.69 -8.50
N ALA A 135 -1.02 -14.61 -8.42
CA ALA A 135 -0.16 -14.20 -9.53
C ALA A 135 1.00 -15.22 -9.65
N PRO A 136 1.41 -15.62 -10.88
CA PRO A 136 2.42 -16.68 -11.09
C PRO A 136 3.79 -16.46 -10.42
N TYR A 137 4.12 -15.23 -10.01
CA TYR A 137 5.34 -14.90 -9.24
C TYR A 137 5.09 -14.54 -7.77
N ALA A 138 3.84 -14.48 -7.31
CA ALA A 138 3.47 -14.20 -5.92
C ALA A 138 3.32 -15.47 -5.06
N LEU A 139 3.68 -16.64 -5.60
CA LEU A 139 3.57 -17.94 -4.90
C LEU A 139 4.71 -18.23 -3.91
N GLN A 140 5.68 -17.33 -3.69
CA GLN A 140 6.80 -17.51 -2.76
C GLN A 140 6.80 -16.38 -1.71
N THR A 141 6.92 -16.63 -0.41
CA THR A 141 7.47 -17.79 0.33
C THR A 141 6.45 -18.42 1.28
N ARG A 142 5.79 -19.50 0.85
CA ARG A 142 4.97 -20.33 1.76
C ARG A 142 5.82 -20.77 2.95
N GLY A 143 5.32 -20.53 4.16
CA GLY A 143 6.03 -20.88 5.39
C GLY A 143 7.02 -19.83 5.90
N ILE A 144 7.00 -18.60 5.36
CA ILE A 144 7.71 -17.46 5.94
C ILE A 144 6.67 -16.43 6.40
N PHE A 145 6.68 -16.08 7.69
CA PHE A 145 5.85 -15.05 8.30
C PHE A 145 6.75 -13.90 8.78
N VAL A 146 6.29 -12.65 8.66
CA VAL A 146 7.00 -11.49 9.21
C VAL A 146 6.07 -10.77 10.19
N ASP A 147 6.48 -10.62 11.45
CA ASP A 147 5.65 -9.92 12.45
C ASP A 147 5.71 -8.39 12.30
N GLY A 148 4.90 -7.67 13.09
CA GLY A 148 4.89 -6.20 13.10
C GLY A 148 6.19 -5.55 13.58
N ALA A 149 7.13 -6.32 14.14
CA ALA A 149 8.48 -5.89 14.51
C ALA A 149 9.53 -6.22 13.43
N GLY A 150 9.14 -6.92 12.36
CA GLY A 150 10.01 -7.32 11.26
C GLY A 150 10.76 -8.63 11.50
N ASN A 151 10.42 -9.41 12.53
CA ASN A 151 11.02 -10.72 12.77
C ASN A 151 10.48 -11.75 11.78
N VAL A 152 11.33 -12.69 11.34
CA VAL A 152 10.97 -13.68 10.31
C VAL A 152 10.79 -15.07 10.94
N GLY A 153 9.57 -15.60 10.90
CA GLY A 153 9.22 -16.95 11.33
C GLY A 153 9.23 -17.92 10.15
N ILE A 154 9.96 -19.03 10.27
CA ILE A 154 9.94 -20.12 9.28
C ILE A 154 9.10 -21.27 9.83
N GLY A 155 7.95 -21.53 9.21
CA GLY A 155 6.99 -22.56 9.68
C GLY A 155 6.23 -22.18 10.95
N THR A 156 6.29 -20.92 11.38
CA THR A 156 5.60 -20.37 12.56
C THR A 156 5.00 -19.00 12.22
N THR A 157 3.88 -18.65 12.87
CA THR A 157 3.27 -17.30 12.83
C THR A 157 3.71 -16.41 13.99
N SER A 158 4.63 -16.88 14.83
CA SER A 158 5.28 -16.11 15.90
C SER A 158 6.79 -16.32 15.77
N PRO A 159 7.49 -15.39 15.08
CA PRO A 159 8.93 -15.41 14.88
C PRO A 159 9.74 -15.34 16.18
#